data_AF-A0A147BP10-F1
#
_entry.id   AF-A0A147BP10-F1
#
_cell.length_a   1.000
_cell.length_b   1.000
_cell.length_c   1.000
_cell.angle_alpha   90.00
_cell.angle_beta   90.00
_cell.angle_gamma   90.00
#
_symmetry.space_group_name_H-M   'P 1'
#
loop_
_entity.id
_entity.type
_entity.pdbx_description
1 polymer ?
#
loop_
_entity_poly.entity_id
_entity_poly.type
_entity_poly.pdbx_seq_one_letter_code
_entity_poly.pdbx_strand_id
1 'polypeptide(L)'
;NLRGVISGVGFLGPLLLMTNMSDYFHQFSLMDHNGRGIYQTRLNEIQKLVIGGNALQAVLLLQQTLFVSSGGSAPTLFEELTGYKYDGNVLQSREPAEFQRYRDYVASEEFKMQVHVGLNATFQRSELINLYLAKEYFRDITDMVLTVLKNYRLLAYFGQLDPVFAVVQSEKYFRSLQWDGAEEFRRANHTPWFAVSEKNGVSGYVTAAQNLVFTSILQAGHYAGFDQSQVFNKMMRRFMNGLPL
;
A
#
# COMPACT_ATOMS: atom_id res chain seq x y z
N ASN A 1 -17.94 -16.96 -12.08
CA ASN A 1 -17.85 -15.63 -12.74
C ASN A 1 -17.25 -14.62 -11.80
N LEU A 2 -16.18 -13.93 -12.23
CA LEU A 2 -15.59 -12.80 -11.50
C LEU A 2 -16.61 -11.63 -11.47
N ARG A 3 -16.75 -10.96 -10.32
CA ARG A 3 -17.75 -9.89 -10.11
C ARG A 3 -17.15 -8.52 -9.78
N GLY A 4 -15.88 -8.48 -9.40
CA GLY A 4 -15.17 -7.26 -9.02
C GLY A 4 -13.77 -7.61 -8.54
N VAL A 5 -12.93 -6.59 -8.47
CA VAL A 5 -11.56 -6.64 -7.98
C VAL A 5 -11.43 -5.70 -6.79
N ILE A 6 -10.78 -6.16 -5.74
CA ILE A 6 -10.43 -5.35 -4.58
C ILE A 6 -8.90 -5.27 -4.55
N SER A 7 -8.36 -4.05 -4.53
CA SER A 7 -6.94 -3.82 -4.40
C SER A 7 -6.69 -2.82 -3.27
N GLY A 8 -6.00 -3.28 -2.23
CA GLY A 8 -5.65 -2.47 -1.07
C GLY A 8 -4.18 -2.14 -1.06
N VAL A 9 -3.84 -0.88 -0.75
CA VAL A 9 -2.46 -0.41 -0.49
C VAL A 9 -1.44 -1.00 -1.46
N GLY A 10 -1.82 -1.05 -2.73
CA GLY A 10 -1.21 -1.94 -3.72
C GLY A 10 -0.48 -1.21 -4.83
N PHE A 11 0.44 -1.94 -5.47
CA PHE A 11 1.14 -1.56 -6.70
C PHE A 11 0.15 -1.53 -7.88
N LEU A 12 -0.58 -0.42 -8.05
CA LEU A 12 -1.60 -0.29 -9.10
C LEU A 12 -1.18 0.59 -10.27
N GLY A 13 -0.14 1.40 -10.09
CA GLY A 13 0.41 2.31 -11.08
C GLY A 13 1.93 2.37 -11.00
N PRO A 14 2.55 3.36 -11.65
CA PRO A 14 4.00 3.52 -11.63
C PRO A 14 4.54 3.57 -10.20
N LEU A 15 5.34 2.58 -9.82
CA LEU A 15 5.80 2.37 -8.44
C LEU A 15 6.40 3.65 -7.84
N LEU A 16 7.37 4.26 -8.51
CA LEU A 16 8.08 5.44 -8.00
C LEU A 16 7.17 6.67 -7.83
N LEU A 17 6.03 6.73 -8.53
CA LEU A 17 5.03 7.74 -8.29
C LEU A 17 4.28 7.44 -6.98
N MET A 18 3.77 6.22 -6.86
CA MET A 18 2.92 5.81 -5.71
C MET A 18 3.67 5.80 -4.39
N THR A 19 4.98 5.49 -4.42
CA THR A 19 5.84 5.47 -3.22
C THR A 19 6.61 6.76 -3.01
N ASN A 20 6.28 7.85 -3.71
CA ASN A 20 6.89 9.13 -3.42
C ASN A 20 6.28 9.75 -2.15
N MET A 21 6.87 9.39 -1.02
CA MET A 21 6.46 9.76 0.34
C MET A 21 7.20 10.99 0.88
N SER A 22 8.04 11.66 0.09
CA SER A 22 8.90 12.75 0.57
C SER A 22 8.11 13.91 1.20
N ASP A 23 7.05 14.36 0.52
CA ASP A 23 6.16 15.41 1.04
C ASP A 23 5.35 14.93 2.23
N TYR A 24 4.89 13.69 2.19
CA TYR A 24 4.11 13.08 3.27
C TYR A 24 4.92 13.01 4.57
N PHE A 25 6.15 12.49 4.53
CA PHE A 25 7.02 12.44 5.70
C PHE A 25 7.35 13.84 6.24
N HIS A 26 7.52 14.82 5.34
CA HIS A 26 7.76 16.19 5.75
C HIS A 26 6.54 16.81 6.45
N GLN A 27 5.34 16.62 5.91
CA GLN A 27 4.09 17.12 6.48
C GLN A 27 3.78 16.48 7.85
N PHE A 28 4.18 15.23 8.06
CA PHE A 28 4.09 14.55 9.35
C PHE A 28 5.24 14.87 10.31
N SER A 29 6.16 15.77 9.94
CA SER A 29 7.37 16.10 10.72
C SER A 29 8.28 14.91 11.01
N LEU A 30 8.18 13.84 10.22
CA LEU A 30 9.09 12.69 10.29
C LEU A 30 10.43 12.98 9.61
N MET A 31 10.43 13.91 8.66
CA MET A 31 11.63 14.41 7.99
C MET A 31 11.61 15.94 7.98
N ASP A 32 12.75 16.54 8.32
CA ASP A 32 12.95 17.97 8.14
C ASP A 32 13.18 18.33 6.66
N HIS A 33 13.47 19.60 6.39
CA HIS A 33 13.74 20.07 5.03
C HIS A 33 14.89 19.30 4.36
N ASN A 34 15.95 19.00 5.13
CA ASN A 34 17.14 18.31 4.63
C ASN A 34 16.85 16.83 4.37
N GLY A 35 16.21 16.14 5.32
CA GLY A 35 15.80 14.75 5.19
C GLY A 35 14.87 14.52 4.01
N ARG A 36 13.90 15.42 3.79
CA ARG A 36 13.05 15.41 2.59
C ARG A 36 13.89 15.49 1.31
N GLY A 37 14.87 16.39 1.27
CA GLY A 37 15.76 16.58 0.12
C GLY A 37 16.64 15.35 -0.17
N ILE A 38 17.19 14.73 0.87
CA ILE A 38 17.99 13.49 0.77
C ILE A 38 17.12 12.35 0.23
N TYR A 39 15.92 12.17 0.80
CA TYR A 39 14.99 11.14 0.36
C TYR A 39 14.56 11.32 -1.10
N GLN A 40 14.22 12.56 -1.50
CA GLN A 40 13.86 12.86 -2.89
C GLN A 40 15.02 12.62 -3.87
N THR A 41 16.25 12.93 -3.45
CA THR A 41 17.45 12.67 -4.26
C THR A 41 17.60 11.17 -4.53
N ARG A 42 17.42 10.35 -3.49
CA ARG A 42 17.47 8.89 -3.62
C ARG A 42 16.39 8.34 -4.55
N LEU A 43 15.15 8.86 -4.48
CA LEU A 43 14.10 8.48 -5.43
C LEU A 43 14.47 8.81 -6.88
N ASN A 44 15.09 9.98 -7.11
CA ASN A 44 15.55 10.39 -8.44
C ASN A 44 16.68 9.48 -8.97
N GLU A 45 17.57 9.00 -8.10
CA GLU A 45 18.61 8.02 -8.46
C GLU A 45 18.00 6.69 -8.89
N ILE A 46 17.03 6.19 -8.13
CA ILE A 46 16.29 4.97 -8.49
C ILE A 46 15.60 5.15 -9.85
N GLN A 47 14.96 6.30 -10.08
CA GLN A 47 14.32 6.60 -11.36
C GLN A 47 15.31 6.59 -12.54
N LYS A 48 16.52 7.14 -12.37
CA LYS A 48 17.57 7.11 -13.39
C LYS A 48 18.00 5.67 -13.71
N LEU A 49 18.14 4.81 -12.69
CA LEU A 49 18.45 3.40 -12.89
C LEU A 49 17.36 2.68 -13.68
N VAL A 50 16.08 2.93 -13.36
CA VAL A 50 14.94 2.36 -14.09
C VAL A 50 14.96 2.78 -15.57
N ILE A 51 15.11 4.08 -15.84
CA ILE A 51 15.16 4.61 -17.22
C ILE A 51 16.38 4.04 -17.98
N GLY A 52 17.50 3.82 -17.29
CA GLY A 52 18.70 3.21 -17.84
C GLY A 52 18.63 1.69 -18.05
N GLY A 53 17.49 1.04 -17.77
CA GLY A 53 17.33 -0.42 -17.91
C GLY A 53 17.97 -1.25 -16.79
N ASN A 54 18.44 -0.60 -15.72
CA ASN A 54 19.19 -1.19 -14.62
C ASN A 54 18.26 -1.66 -13.48
N ALA A 55 17.27 -2.50 -13.81
CA ALA A 55 16.19 -2.87 -12.91
C ALA A 55 16.67 -3.53 -11.59
N LEU A 56 17.71 -4.37 -11.64
CA LEU A 56 18.25 -5.02 -10.44
C LEU A 56 18.86 -4.00 -9.46
N GLN A 57 19.69 -3.09 -9.96
CA GLN A 57 20.27 -2.02 -9.15
C GLN A 57 19.18 -1.08 -8.61
N ALA A 58 18.16 -0.80 -9.41
CA ALA A 58 17.01 -0.01 -8.99
C ALA A 58 16.24 -0.67 -7.84
N VAL A 59 15.94 -1.97 -7.91
CA VAL A 59 15.24 -2.69 -6.83
C VAL A 59 16.11 -2.77 -5.57
N LEU A 60 17.41 -3.03 -5.69
CA LEU A 60 18.31 -3.04 -4.54
C LEU A 60 18.33 -1.68 -3.85
N LEU A 61 18.45 -0.60 -4.62
CA LEU A 61 18.45 0.76 -4.07
C LEU A 61 17.09 1.15 -3.49
N LEU A 62 15.99 0.72 -4.11
CA LEU A 62 14.62 0.88 -3.59
C LEU A 62 14.47 0.20 -2.22
N GLN A 63 14.94 -1.05 -2.09
CA GLN A 63 14.91 -1.80 -0.83
C GLN A 63 15.74 -1.12 0.25
N GLN A 64 16.91 -0.57 -0.08
CA GLN A 64 17.75 0.21 0.84
C GLN A 64 17.20 1.61 1.15
N THR A 65 16.03 1.96 0.62
CA THR A 65 15.45 3.31 0.75
C THR A 65 14.10 3.30 1.45
N LEU A 66 13.13 2.53 0.93
CA LEU A 66 11.72 2.65 1.32
C LEU A 66 11.36 1.76 2.51
N PHE A 67 11.68 0.48 2.40
CA PHE A 67 11.17 -0.55 3.32
C PHE A 67 12.06 -0.64 4.55
N VAL A 68 11.52 -1.08 5.68
CA VAL A 68 12.37 -1.40 6.84
C VAL A 68 13.27 -2.59 6.51
N SER A 69 14.51 -2.54 6.98
CA SER A 69 15.46 -3.63 6.79
C SER A 69 14.94 -4.94 7.38
N SER A 70 15.20 -6.04 6.68
CA SER A 70 14.91 -7.40 7.12
C SER A 70 16.20 -8.23 7.20
N GLY A 71 16.14 -9.35 7.93
CA GLY A 71 17.23 -10.33 7.97
C GLY A 71 18.56 -9.85 8.54
N GLY A 72 18.57 -8.80 9.38
CA GLY A 72 19.80 -8.25 9.97
C GLY A 72 20.62 -7.36 9.03
N SER A 73 20.03 -6.91 7.92
CA SER A 73 20.64 -5.96 6.99
C SER A 73 20.89 -4.60 7.67
N ALA A 74 21.74 -3.77 7.05
CA ALA A 74 21.94 -2.39 7.49
C ALA A 74 20.62 -1.59 7.43
N PRO A 75 20.45 -0.57 8.30
CA PRO A 75 19.28 0.31 8.25
C PRO A 75 19.09 0.93 6.87
N THR A 76 17.84 1.06 6.44
CA THR A 76 17.50 1.75 5.18
C THR A 76 17.46 3.26 5.38
N LEU A 77 17.45 4.02 4.28
CA LEU A 77 17.38 5.48 4.36
C LEU A 77 16.14 5.96 5.14
N PHE A 78 15.00 5.29 5.00
CA PHE A 78 13.81 5.56 5.81
C PHE A 78 14.10 5.37 7.30
N GLU A 79 14.74 4.27 7.71
CA GLU A 79 15.07 4.02 9.11
C GLU A 79 16.10 5.02 9.65
N GLU A 80 17.09 5.41 8.84
CA GLU A 80 18.12 6.38 9.24
C GLU A 80 17.52 7.79 9.46
N LEU A 81 16.63 8.22 8.57
CA LEU A 81 16.04 9.56 8.64
C LEU A 81 14.94 9.68 9.69
N THR A 82 14.23 8.59 10.00
CA THR A 82 13.05 8.63 10.88
C THR A 82 13.25 7.94 12.23
N GLY A 83 14.23 7.04 12.33
CA GLY A 83 14.41 6.16 13.49
C GLY A 83 13.39 5.01 13.57
N TYR A 84 12.47 4.90 12.60
CA TYR A 84 11.47 3.84 12.58
C TYR A 84 12.07 2.47 12.28
N LYS A 85 11.42 1.44 12.84
CA LYS A 85 11.65 0.00 12.66
C LYS A 85 10.39 -0.73 12.18
N TYR A 86 9.40 0.04 11.74
CA TYR A 86 8.16 -0.44 11.17
C TYR A 86 7.65 0.55 10.13
N ASP A 87 7.33 0.04 8.95
CA ASP A 87 6.79 0.77 7.80
C ASP A 87 5.32 0.41 7.55
N GLY A 88 4.60 -0.06 8.56
CA GLY A 88 3.16 -0.36 8.42
C GLY A 88 2.24 0.78 8.83
N ASN A 89 2.67 1.72 9.68
CA ASN A 89 1.83 2.84 10.14
C ASN A 89 2.69 3.96 10.73
N VAL A 90 2.53 5.22 10.27
CA VAL A 90 3.33 6.36 10.77
C VAL A 90 3.13 6.69 12.25
N LEU A 91 2.10 6.18 12.91
CA LEU A 91 1.92 6.38 14.35
C LEU A 91 2.67 5.35 15.20
N GLN A 92 3.32 4.36 14.57
CA GLN A 92 3.98 3.26 15.25
C GLN A 92 5.42 3.13 14.75
N SER A 93 6.39 3.37 15.63
CA SER A 93 7.81 3.26 15.31
C SER A 93 8.34 1.83 15.30
N ARG A 94 7.57 0.88 15.81
CA ARG A 94 7.92 -0.53 15.97
C ARG A 94 6.73 -1.40 15.60
N GLU A 95 7.02 -2.60 15.13
CA GLU A 95 5.99 -3.56 14.71
C GLU A 95 5.11 -3.94 15.93
N PRO A 96 3.78 -3.95 15.77
CA PRO A 96 2.88 -4.41 16.83
C PRO A 96 3.19 -5.85 17.25
N ALA A 97 3.13 -6.12 18.55
CA ALA A 97 3.47 -7.42 19.12
C ALA A 97 2.55 -8.56 18.62
N GLU A 98 1.34 -8.23 18.16
CA GLU A 98 0.39 -9.12 17.50
C GLU A 98 1.01 -9.85 16.31
N PHE A 99 1.87 -9.19 15.54
CA PHE A 99 2.49 -9.77 14.33
C PHE A 99 3.46 -10.89 14.73
N GLN A 100 4.26 -10.67 15.78
CA GLN A 100 5.14 -11.72 16.31
C GLN A 100 4.33 -12.87 16.90
N ARG A 101 3.27 -12.58 17.70
CA ARG A 101 2.40 -13.63 18.25
C ARG A 101 1.76 -14.48 17.15
N TYR A 102 1.38 -13.88 16.02
CA TYR A 102 0.87 -14.61 14.87
C TYR A 102 1.95 -15.51 14.25
N ARG A 103 3.18 -14.99 14.06
CA ARG A 103 4.32 -15.79 13.56
C ARG A 103 4.62 -17.00 14.44
N ASP A 104 4.60 -16.82 15.77
CA ASP A 104 4.82 -17.91 16.72
C ASP A 104 3.69 -18.95 16.66
N TYR A 105 2.44 -18.49 16.56
CA TYR A 105 1.27 -19.36 16.44
C TYR A 105 1.31 -20.24 15.19
N VAL A 106 1.56 -19.66 14.01
CA VAL A 106 1.62 -20.42 12.75
C VAL A 106 2.86 -21.32 12.64
N ALA A 107 3.89 -21.07 13.46
CA ALA A 107 5.07 -21.91 13.55
C ALA A 107 4.87 -23.14 14.46
N SER A 108 3.85 -23.15 15.32
CA SER A 108 3.56 -24.24 16.26
C SER A 108 3.24 -25.56 15.57
N GLU A 109 3.62 -26.68 16.20
CA GLU A 109 3.27 -28.02 15.70
C GLU A 109 1.76 -28.22 15.64
N GLU A 110 1.03 -27.76 16.66
CA GLU A 110 -0.43 -27.84 16.71
C GLU A 110 -1.08 -27.20 15.47
N PHE A 111 -0.73 -25.95 15.15
CA PHE A 111 -1.26 -25.28 13.97
C PHE A 111 -0.89 -26.03 12.69
N LYS A 112 0.39 -26.42 12.54
CA LYS A 112 0.89 -27.13 11.34
C LYS A 112 0.19 -28.46 11.12
N MET A 113 -0.09 -29.20 12.18
CA MET A 113 -0.87 -30.44 12.12
C MET A 113 -2.32 -30.16 11.71
N GLN A 114 -2.97 -29.16 12.30
CA GLN A 114 -4.37 -28.83 12.00
C GLN A 114 -4.60 -28.40 10.54
N VAL A 115 -3.62 -27.72 9.92
CA VAL A 115 -3.70 -27.29 8.51
C VAL A 115 -2.99 -28.23 7.54
N HIS A 116 -2.43 -29.34 8.02
CA HIS A 116 -1.74 -30.37 7.24
C HIS A 116 -0.59 -29.86 6.35
N VAL A 117 0.15 -28.83 6.78
CA VAL A 117 1.29 -28.27 6.00
C VAL A 117 2.60 -29.06 6.22
N GLY A 118 2.61 -29.96 7.21
CA GLY A 118 3.77 -30.74 7.62
C GLY A 118 4.63 -30.03 8.67
N LEU A 119 5.19 -30.80 9.61
CA LEU A 119 5.92 -30.26 10.76
C LEU A 119 7.19 -29.47 10.37
N ASN A 120 7.85 -29.90 9.29
CA ASN A 120 9.08 -29.29 8.78
C ASN A 120 8.83 -28.00 7.97
N ALA A 121 7.58 -27.61 7.72
CA ALA A 121 7.28 -26.38 7.01
C ALA A 121 7.73 -25.15 7.81
N THR A 122 8.29 -24.15 7.14
CA THR A 122 8.70 -22.88 7.74
C THR A 122 7.76 -21.77 7.29
N PHE A 123 7.31 -20.94 8.24
CA PHE A 123 6.61 -19.70 7.91
C PHE A 123 7.66 -18.63 7.61
N GLN A 124 7.85 -18.31 6.33
CA GLN A 124 8.88 -17.37 5.90
C GLN A 124 8.48 -16.61 4.64
N ARG A 125 9.06 -15.41 4.47
CA ARG A 125 9.11 -14.67 3.22
C ARG A 125 10.54 -14.71 2.71
N SER A 126 10.74 -15.14 1.45
CA SER A 126 12.07 -15.16 0.84
C SER A 126 12.36 -13.81 0.18
N GLU A 127 13.44 -13.14 0.62
CA GLU A 127 13.89 -11.88 0.00
C GLU A 127 14.35 -12.07 -1.46
N LEU A 128 14.73 -13.29 -1.83
CA LEU A 128 15.14 -13.62 -3.20
C LEU A 128 14.01 -13.39 -4.21
N ILE A 129 12.74 -13.53 -3.79
CA ILE A 129 11.58 -13.30 -4.66
C ILE A 129 11.61 -11.89 -5.23
N ASN A 130 11.98 -10.89 -4.41
CA ASN A 130 12.04 -9.51 -4.86
C ASN A 130 13.11 -9.31 -5.95
N LEU A 131 14.24 -10.02 -5.84
CA LEU A 131 15.31 -10.00 -6.84
C LEU A 131 14.89 -10.67 -8.16
N TYR A 132 14.20 -11.82 -8.07
CA TYR A 132 13.67 -12.50 -9.26
C TYR A 132 12.60 -11.69 -9.99
N LEU A 133 11.85 -10.86 -9.26
CA LEU A 133 10.82 -9.97 -9.80
C LEU A 133 11.33 -8.57 -10.13
N ALA A 134 12.65 -8.32 -10.10
CA ALA A 134 13.19 -6.97 -10.21
C ALA A 134 12.73 -6.19 -11.45
N LYS A 135 12.50 -6.88 -12.58
CA LYS A 135 11.93 -6.26 -13.79
C LYS A 135 10.45 -5.92 -13.64
N GLU A 136 9.69 -6.76 -12.95
CA GLU A 136 8.24 -6.59 -12.75
C GLU A 136 7.92 -5.42 -11.80
N TYR A 137 8.83 -5.11 -10.85
CA TYR A 137 8.67 -3.98 -9.93
C TYR A 137 8.43 -2.63 -10.63
N PHE A 138 9.02 -2.46 -11.82
CA PHE A 138 8.95 -1.20 -12.57
C PHE A 138 8.12 -1.30 -13.84
N ARG A 139 7.43 -2.43 -14.06
CA ARG A 139 6.48 -2.56 -15.16
C ARG A 139 5.29 -1.64 -14.87
N ASP A 140 4.98 -0.77 -15.82
CA ASP A 140 3.70 -0.06 -15.81
C ASP A 140 2.58 -1.05 -16.13
N ILE A 141 1.67 -1.26 -15.17
CA ILE A 141 0.51 -2.16 -15.28
C ILE A 141 -0.80 -1.39 -15.55
N THR A 142 -0.72 -0.14 -15.98
CA THR A 142 -1.89 0.69 -16.30
C THR A 142 -2.82 -0.01 -17.29
N ASP A 143 -2.29 -0.76 -18.26
CA ASP A 143 -3.05 -1.58 -19.20
C ASP A 143 -3.97 -2.60 -18.50
N MET A 144 -3.47 -3.25 -17.45
CA MET A 144 -4.22 -4.20 -16.64
C MET A 144 -5.30 -3.49 -15.82
N VAL A 145 -4.99 -2.34 -15.21
CA VAL A 145 -5.97 -1.54 -14.46
C VAL A 145 -7.11 -1.06 -15.36
N LEU A 146 -6.79 -0.56 -16.57
CA LEU A 146 -7.79 -0.16 -17.56
C LEU A 146 -8.66 -1.34 -18.01
N THR A 147 -8.04 -2.52 -18.19
CA THR A 147 -8.77 -3.75 -18.50
C THR A 147 -9.75 -4.12 -17.39
N VAL A 148 -9.35 -3.98 -16.13
CA VAL A 148 -10.25 -4.20 -14.99
C VAL A 148 -11.39 -3.17 -15.01
N LEU A 149 -11.09 -1.88 -15.10
CA LEU A 149 -12.10 -0.81 -15.09
C LEU A 149 -13.12 -0.91 -16.23
N LYS A 150 -12.70 -1.44 -17.39
CA LYS A 150 -13.58 -1.69 -18.54
C LYS A 150 -14.60 -2.81 -18.28
N ASN A 151 -14.24 -3.82 -17.48
CA ASN A 151 -15.00 -5.08 -17.39
C ASN A 151 -15.58 -5.37 -15.99
N TYR A 152 -15.02 -4.79 -14.94
CA TYR A 152 -15.32 -5.13 -13.55
C TYR A 152 -15.30 -3.90 -12.65
N ARG A 153 -16.06 -3.97 -11.55
CA ARG A 153 -15.94 -3.01 -10.47
C ARG A 153 -14.58 -3.15 -9.78
N LEU A 154 -13.91 -2.05 -9.51
CA LEU A 154 -12.65 -1.96 -8.78
C LEU A 154 -12.85 -1.15 -7.49
N LEU A 155 -12.57 -1.77 -6.35
CA LEU A 155 -12.33 -1.07 -5.09
C LEU A 155 -10.83 -0.87 -4.91
N ALA A 156 -10.36 0.37 -4.99
CA ALA A 156 -9.00 0.77 -4.66
C ALA A 156 -9.02 1.48 -3.31
N TYR A 157 -8.41 0.89 -2.28
CA TYR A 157 -8.35 1.49 -0.95
C TYR A 157 -6.93 1.68 -0.43
N PHE A 158 -6.71 2.75 0.32
CA PHE A 158 -5.40 3.10 0.89
C PHE A 158 -5.55 3.55 2.35
N GLY A 159 -4.58 3.20 3.21
CA GLY A 159 -4.52 3.73 4.57
C GLY A 159 -4.00 5.17 4.58
N GLN A 160 -4.65 6.08 5.30
CA GLN A 160 -4.19 7.46 5.46
C GLN A 160 -2.79 7.56 6.12
N LEU A 161 -2.46 6.58 6.95
CA LEU A 161 -1.25 6.52 7.75
C LEU A 161 -0.21 5.56 7.19
N ASP A 162 -0.36 5.12 5.94
CA ASP A 162 0.57 4.21 5.27
C ASP A 162 1.86 5.00 4.91
N PRO A 163 3.03 4.62 5.44
CA PRO A 163 4.30 5.29 5.13
C PRO A 163 4.95 4.80 3.83
N VAL A 164 4.35 3.85 3.11
CA VAL A 164 4.87 3.30 1.86
C VAL A 164 4.11 3.81 0.66
N PHE A 165 2.77 3.80 0.70
CA PHE A 165 1.92 4.17 -0.43
C PHE A 165 1.08 5.42 -0.14
N ALA A 166 1.43 6.52 -0.78
CA ALA A 166 0.73 7.79 -0.61
C ALA A 166 -0.67 7.73 -1.21
N VAL A 167 -1.68 8.03 -0.40
CA VAL A 167 -3.08 8.23 -0.86
C VAL A 167 -3.12 9.27 -1.98
N VAL A 168 -2.45 10.41 -1.81
CA VAL A 168 -2.46 11.54 -2.77
C VAL A 168 -1.82 11.14 -4.10
N GLN A 169 -0.70 10.40 -4.08
CA GLN A 169 -0.06 9.95 -5.33
C GLN A 169 -0.89 8.89 -6.04
N SER A 170 -1.51 7.99 -5.27
CA SER A 170 -2.42 6.97 -5.79
C SER A 170 -3.66 7.61 -6.44
N GLU A 171 -4.24 8.62 -5.80
CA GLU A 171 -5.35 9.39 -6.36
C GLU A 171 -4.94 10.10 -7.65
N LYS A 172 -3.76 10.75 -7.67
CA LYS A 172 -3.21 11.40 -8.86
C LYS A 172 -3.06 10.41 -10.03
N TYR A 173 -2.63 9.19 -9.76
CA TYR A 173 -2.58 8.11 -10.76
C TYR A 173 -3.98 7.78 -11.29
N PHE A 174 -4.96 7.49 -10.43
CA PHE A 174 -6.33 7.18 -10.89
C PHE A 174 -6.98 8.33 -11.65
N ARG A 175 -6.69 9.59 -11.30
CA ARG A 175 -7.18 10.79 -12.00
C ARG A 175 -6.54 11.00 -13.36
N SER A 176 -5.36 10.42 -13.65
CA SER A 176 -4.70 10.55 -14.96
C SER A 176 -5.19 9.52 -15.98
N LEU A 177 -5.80 8.42 -15.52
CA LEU A 177 -6.27 7.33 -16.36
C LEU A 177 -7.32 7.76 -17.40
N GLN A 178 -7.24 7.17 -18.59
CA GLN A 178 -8.20 7.35 -19.67
C GLN A 178 -9.10 6.11 -19.78
N TRP A 179 -10.36 6.25 -19.36
CA TRP A 179 -11.36 5.19 -19.34
C TRP A 179 -12.78 5.80 -19.34
N ASP A 180 -13.82 4.98 -19.53
CA ASP A 180 -15.20 5.43 -19.74
C ASP A 180 -15.76 6.33 -18.62
N GLY A 181 -15.26 6.19 -17.39
CA GLY A 181 -15.62 7.01 -16.22
C GLY A 181 -14.59 8.06 -15.82
N ALA A 182 -13.55 8.32 -16.62
CA ALA A 182 -12.45 9.22 -16.25
C ALA A 182 -12.88 10.67 -15.97
N GLU A 183 -13.76 11.24 -16.80
CA GLU A 183 -14.26 12.61 -16.62
C GLU A 183 -15.25 12.73 -15.46
N GLU A 184 -15.99 11.66 -15.16
CA GLU A 184 -16.86 11.59 -13.99
C GLU A 184 -16.02 11.50 -12.72
N PHE A 185 -15.02 10.62 -12.67
CA PHE A 185 -14.12 10.49 -11.53
C PHE A 185 -13.33 11.78 -11.26
N ARG A 186 -12.85 12.46 -12.31
CA ARG A 186 -12.14 13.74 -12.14
C ARG A 186 -13.00 14.84 -11.54
N ARG A 187 -14.31 14.83 -11.81
CA ARG A 187 -15.28 15.81 -11.29
C ARG A 187 -15.99 15.35 -10.02
N ALA A 188 -15.88 14.08 -9.66
CA ALA A 188 -16.54 13.51 -8.50
C ALA A 188 -16.01 14.12 -7.20
N ASN A 189 -16.92 14.36 -6.26
CA ASN A 189 -16.58 14.91 -4.96
C ASN A 189 -15.79 13.90 -4.12
N HIS A 190 -14.94 14.44 -3.23
CA HIS A 190 -14.30 13.68 -2.17
C HIS A 190 -15.19 13.72 -0.93
N THR A 191 -15.98 12.67 -0.71
CA THR A 191 -17.03 12.67 0.32
C THR A 191 -16.63 11.85 1.54
N PRO A 192 -16.89 12.33 2.77
CA PRO A 192 -16.69 11.51 3.96
C PRO A 192 -17.66 10.32 3.92
N TRP A 193 -17.21 9.16 4.40
CA TRP A 193 -18.07 8.00 4.57
C TRP A 193 -17.96 7.41 5.97
N PHE A 194 -19.03 6.73 6.39
CA PHE A 194 -19.23 6.27 7.76
C PHE A 194 -19.51 4.76 7.77
N ALA A 195 -18.62 3.99 8.40
CA ALA A 195 -18.77 2.53 8.49
C ALA A 195 -19.94 2.10 9.38
N VAL A 196 -20.23 2.90 10.43
CA VAL A 196 -21.29 2.64 11.41
C VAL A 196 -22.37 3.71 11.35
N SER A 197 -22.07 4.95 11.77
CA SER A 197 -22.97 6.10 11.70
C SER A 197 -22.19 7.40 11.80
N GLU A 198 -22.80 8.54 11.48
CA GLU A 198 -22.20 9.86 11.67
C GLU A 198 -21.78 10.12 13.12
N LYS A 199 -22.52 9.58 14.10
CA LYS A 199 -22.19 9.70 15.53
C LYS A 199 -20.88 9.01 15.91
N ASN A 200 -20.46 8.02 15.12
CA ASN A 200 -19.21 7.30 15.34
C ASN A 200 -18.01 7.99 14.66
N GLY A 201 -18.25 9.08 13.93
CA GLY A 201 -17.21 9.82 13.22
C GLY A 201 -16.88 9.25 11.84
N VAL A 202 -16.18 10.06 11.05
CA VAL A 202 -15.76 9.74 9.69
C VAL A 202 -14.82 8.53 9.72
N SER A 203 -15.07 7.55 8.85
CA SER A 203 -14.25 6.34 8.73
C SER A 203 -13.23 6.42 7.59
N GLY A 204 -13.46 7.33 6.65
CA GLY A 204 -12.67 7.49 5.45
C GLY A 204 -13.27 8.53 4.53
N TYR A 205 -12.62 8.72 3.39
CA TYR A 205 -13.17 9.52 2.30
C TYR A 205 -13.24 8.66 1.04
N VAL A 206 -14.29 8.86 0.25
CA VAL A 206 -14.55 8.11 -0.97
C VAL A 206 -14.75 9.06 -2.14
N THR A 207 -14.23 8.65 -3.29
CA THR A 207 -14.54 9.22 -4.59
C THR A 207 -14.88 8.04 -5.50
N ALA A 208 -16.08 8.05 -6.07
CA ALA A 208 -16.56 6.96 -6.90
C ALA A 208 -17.11 7.49 -8.22
N ALA A 209 -16.92 6.71 -9.28
CA ALA A 209 -17.49 6.94 -10.59
C ALA A 209 -17.60 5.59 -11.29
N GLN A 210 -18.76 5.28 -11.87
CA GLN A 210 -19.01 4.03 -12.59
C GLN A 210 -18.42 2.77 -11.89
N ASN A 211 -17.40 2.16 -12.50
CA ASN A 211 -16.75 0.95 -12.00
C ASN A 211 -15.66 1.20 -10.95
N LEU A 212 -15.22 2.44 -10.72
CA LEU A 212 -14.17 2.75 -9.74
C LEU A 212 -14.76 3.26 -8.43
N VAL A 213 -14.35 2.64 -7.32
CA VAL A 213 -14.49 3.16 -5.96
C VAL A 213 -13.08 3.36 -5.40
N PHE A 214 -12.65 4.62 -5.28
CA PHE A 214 -11.38 4.98 -4.66
C PHE A 214 -11.64 5.49 -3.23
N THR A 215 -10.98 4.93 -2.23
CA THR A 215 -11.19 5.35 -0.84
C THR A 215 -9.93 5.37 0.01
N SER A 216 -9.84 6.38 0.89
CA SER A 216 -8.89 6.39 1.99
C SER A 216 -9.57 5.91 3.27
N ILE A 217 -8.85 5.16 4.09
CA ILE A 217 -9.31 4.71 5.42
C ILE A 217 -8.55 5.52 6.47
N LEU A 218 -9.29 6.28 7.30
CA LEU A 218 -8.68 7.08 8.36
C LEU A 218 -8.11 6.16 9.44
N GLN A 219 -7.04 6.62 10.10
CA GLN A 219 -6.39 5.88 11.20
C GLN A 219 -5.87 4.48 10.82
N ALA A 220 -5.80 4.17 9.52
CA ALA A 220 -5.23 2.94 8.99
C ALA A 220 -3.93 3.24 8.26
N GLY A 221 -2.92 2.40 8.45
CA GLY A 221 -1.71 2.35 7.65
C GLY A 221 -1.78 1.30 6.55
N HIS A 222 -0.65 0.67 6.25
CA HIS A 222 -0.52 -0.37 5.23
C HIS A 222 -1.45 -1.55 5.51
N TYR A 223 -1.50 -2.01 6.75
CA TYR A 223 -2.35 -3.13 7.17
C TYR A 223 -3.72 -2.65 7.65
N ALA A 224 -4.52 -2.03 6.76
CA ALA A 224 -5.79 -1.41 7.14
C ALA A 224 -6.79 -2.35 7.84
N GLY A 225 -6.77 -3.65 7.53
CA GLY A 225 -7.60 -4.65 8.22
C GLY A 225 -7.18 -4.92 9.66
N PHE A 226 -5.89 -4.74 9.97
CA PHE A 226 -5.35 -4.80 11.33
C PHE A 226 -5.66 -3.52 12.09
N ASP A 227 -5.34 -2.36 11.51
CA ASP A 227 -5.50 -1.07 12.18
C ASP A 227 -6.96 -0.66 12.40
N GLN A 228 -7.84 -0.98 11.44
CA GLN A 228 -9.24 -0.54 11.42
C GLN A 228 -10.20 -1.67 11.03
N SER A 229 -10.17 -2.80 11.75
CA SER A 229 -10.90 -4.03 11.38
C SER A 229 -12.39 -3.85 11.14
N GLN A 230 -13.08 -3.03 11.95
CA GLN A 230 -14.52 -2.79 11.77
C GLN A 230 -14.81 -2.00 10.49
N VAL A 231 -14.05 -0.94 10.24
CA VAL A 231 -14.18 -0.09 9.04
C VAL A 231 -13.86 -0.90 7.79
N PHE A 232 -12.76 -1.64 7.81
CA PHE A 232 -12.35 -2.55 6.76
C PHE A 232 -13.44 -3.58 6.44
N ASN A 233 -13.98 -4.26 7.46
CA ASN A 233 -15.04 -5.26 7.25
C ASN A 233 -16.30 -4.65 6.62
N LYS A 234 -16.71 -3.46 7.05
CA LYS A 234 -17.88 -2.75 6.50
C LYS A 234 -17.64 -2.33 5.05
N MET A 235 -16.47 -1.80 4.72
CA MET A 235 -16.08 -1.46 3.35
C MET A 235 -16.15 -2.69 2.45
N MET A 236 -15.53 -3.81 2.86
CA MET A 236 -15.55 -5.06 2.09
C MET A 236 -16.97 -5.56 1.85
N ARG A 237 -17.80 -5.61 2.91
CA ARG A 237 -19.19 -6.06 2.79
C ARG A 237 -20.02 -5.15 1.90
N ARG A 238 -19.87 -3.82 1.99
CA ARG A 238 -20.59 -2.89 1.12
C ARG A 238 -20.22 -3.13 -0.35
N PHE A 239 -18.93 -3.18 -0.65
CA PHE A 239 -18.46 -3.41 -2.02
C PHE A 239 -18.95 -4.75 -2.59
N MET A 240 -18.78 -5.85 -1.85
CA MET A 240 -19.19 -7.19 -2.28
C MET A 240 -20.70 -7.31 -2.52
N ASN A 241 -21.51 -6.53 -1.80
CA ASN A 241 -22.97 -6.51 -1.96
C ASN A 241 -23.47 -5.45 -2.95
N GLY A 242 -22.58 -4.76 -3.67
CA GLY A 242 -22.99 -3.70 -4.61
C GLY A 242 -23.50 -2.42 -3.95
N LEU A 243 -23.25 -2.24 -2.66
CA LEU A 243 -23.67 -1.06 -1.91
C LEU A 243 -22.62 0.06 -2.03
N PRO A 244 -23.03 1.34 -2.03
CA PRO A 244 -22.12 2.47 -1.96
C PRO A 244 -21.37 2.48 -0.62
N LEU A 245 -20.19 3.13 -0.60
CA LEU A 245 -19.49 3.44 0.64
C LEU A 245 -20.06 4.69 1.29
#